data_AF-A0A5J6PB21-F1
#
_entry.id   AF-A0A5J6PB21-F1
#
_cell.length_a   1.000
_cell.length_b   1.000
_cell.length_c   1.000
_cell.angle_alpha   90.00
_cell.angle_beta   90.00
_cell.angle_gamma   90.00
#
_symmetry.space_group_name_H-M   'P 1'
#
loop_
_entity.id
_entity.type
_entity.pdbx_description
1 polymer ?
#
loop_
_entity_poly.entity_id
_entity_poly.type
_entity_poly.pdbx_seq_one_letter_code
_entity_poly.pdbx_strand_id
1 'polypeptide(L)'
;MNYLHNIISQFLSAAILVSCNGYCLADESQPKDQQKSDKNSRDGYSLSIGLGYLNIESPIYIEEQVDGLKLVIDGRYQWKGFFVELANDPARDKNLPAAGYNFYSTEHWNLDVIAAAATGRTESNYYVDGQAKQISGEPTRGFGFRAQGSWGNSIVQMVALPYFHEDFRSDSAVDYASLWVGHRWQIRNWSLNGLLGAVYKSSGLLDHHYGVTEDEADKIFRAYEPSSGTDYTAHIDLSYPVSKNILFQIYSRHTQYSDAALDSPLIELARKWEGRPEREREFGILLNYVF
;
A
#
# COMPACT_ATOMS: atom_id res chain seq x y z
N MET A 1 -22.80 -11.17 -17.23
CA MET A 1 -21.44 -11.08 -16.68
C MET A 1 -21.25 -11.82 -15.34
N ASN A 2 -22.29 -12.06 -14.52
CA ASN A 2 -22.16 -12.76 -13.22
C ASN A 2 -21.83 -14.27 -13.29
N TYR A 3 -22.04 -14.93 -14.43
CA TYR A 3 -21.83 -16.38 -14.55
C TYR A 3 -20.35 -16.76 -14.76
N LEU A 4 -19.57 -15.90 -15.43
CA LEU A 4 -18.15 -16.13 -15.67
C LEU A 4 -17.33 -15.96 -14.38
N HIS A 5 -17.76 -15.03 -13.51
CA HIS A 5 -17.12 -14.70 -12.24
C HIS A 5 -17.20 -15.87 -11.24
N ASN A 6 -18.34 -16.56 -11.16
CA ASN A 6 -18.50 -17.75 -10.31
C ASN A 6 -17.69 -18.95 -10.81
N ILE A 7 -17.55 -19.12 -12.13
CA ILE A 7 -16.79 -20.23 -12.70
C ILE A 7 -15.29 -20.04 -12.46
N ILE A 8 -14.77 -18.82 -12.57
CA ILE A 8 -13.35 -18.52 -12.32
C ILE A 8 -13.01 -18.67 -10.82
N SER A 9 -13.88 -18.20 -9.92
CA SER A 9 -13.72 -18.36 -8.46
C SER A 9 -13.74 -19.84 -8.03
N GLN A 10 -14.63 -20.65 -8.61
CA GLN A 10 -14.68 -22.10 -8.34
C GLN A 10 -13.49 -22.86 -8.97
N PHE A 11 -13.00 -22.43 -10.14
CA PHE A 11 -11.82 -23.04 -10.77
C PHE A 11 -10.54 -22.77 -9.97
N LEU A 12 -10.38 -21.56 -9.43
CA LEU A 12 -9.22 -21.20 -8.60
C LEU A 12 -9.22 -21.95 -7.26
N SER A 13 -10.40 -22.16 -6.66
CA SER A 13 -10.54 -22.97 -5.45
C SER A 13 -10.17 -24.44 -5.68
N ALA A 14 -10.45 -24.98 -6.87
CA ALA A 14 -10.09 -26.35 -7.25
C ALA A 14 -8.62 -26.49 -7.70
N ALA A 15 -8.03 -25.47 -8.32
CA ALA A 15 -6.63 -25.48 -8.75
C ALA A 15 -5.63 -25.48 -7.57
N ILE A 16 -6.03 -24.91 -6.42
CA ILE A 16 -5.25 -24.93 -5.17
C ILE A 16 -5.15 -26.37 -4.59
N LEU A 17 -6.04 -27.29 -4.96
CA LEU A 17 -6.06 -28.66 -4.42
C LEU A 17 -5.33 -29.71 -5.28
N VAL A 18 -4.92 -29.38 -6.53
CA VAL A 18 -4.43 -30.42 -7.48
C VAL A 18 -2.92 -30.38 -7.76
N SER A 19 -2.15 -29.40 -7.28
CA SER A 19 -0.69 -29.33 -7.51
C SER A 19 0.18 -29.98 -6.42
N CYS A 20 -0.32 -31.02 -5.75
CA CYS A 20 0.37 -31.66 -4.61
C CYS A 20 1.39 -32.76 -4.95
N ASN A 21 1.66 -33.07 -6.22
CA ASN A 21 2.60 -34.12 -6.61
C ASN A 21 3.73 -33.60 -7.51
N GLY A 22 4.70 -32.93 -6.88
CA GLY A 22 5.98 -32.59 -7.48
C GLY A 22 6.99 -32.35 -6.38
N TYR A 23 7.88 -33.33 -6.16
CA TYR A 23 9.07 -33.12 -5.34
C TYR A 23 9.96 -32.10 -6.05
N CYS A 24 10.23 -30.96 -5.42
CA CYS A 24 11.32 -30.10 -5.85
C CYS A 24 11.99 -29.50 -4.62
N LEU A 25 13.20 -30.01 -4.35
CA LEU A 25 14.16 -29.48 -3.39
C LEU A 25 14.68 -28.15 -3.95
N ALA A 26 14.23 -27.04 -3.41
CA ALA A 26 14.86 -25.75 -3.61
C ALA A 26 15.19 -25.17 -2.24
N ASP A 27 16.50 -25.09 -1.98
CA ASP A 27 17.07 -24.39 -0.83
C ASP A 27 16.71 -22.91 -0.98
N GLU A 28 15.80 -22.46 -0.12
CA GLU A 28 15.40 -21.07 -0.04
C GLU A 28 16.67 -20.27 0.27
N SER A 29 17.00 -19.26 -0.53
CA SER A 29 17.95 -18.22 -0.12
C SER A 29 17.32 -17.39 0.99
N GLN A 30 17.14 -18.01 2.14
CA GLN A 30 17.19 -17.34 3.43
C GLN A 30 18.49 -16.54 3.39
N PRO A 31 18.48 -15.21 3.54
CA PRO A 31 19.72 -14.51 3.83
C PRO A 31 20.25 -15.19 5.09
N LYS A 32 21.33 -15.96 4.94
CA LYS A 32 22.08 -16.46 6.09
C LYS A 32 22.47 -15.20 6.84
N ASP A 33 21.84 -14.99 7.99
CA ASP A 33 22.32 -14.07 9.02
C ASP A 33 23.72 -14.55 9.40
N GLN A 34 24.71 -14.09 8.64
CA GLN A 34 26.08 -14.08 9.08
C GLN A 34 26.10 -13.10 10.24
N GLN A 35 26.08 -13.65 11.46
CA GLN A 35 26.41 -12.94 12.69
C GLN A 35 27.69 -12.12 12.46
N LYS A 36 27.51 -10.84 12.16
CA LYS A 36 28.48 -9.79 12.42
C LYS A 36 27.83 -8.86 13.42
N SER A 37 28.45 -8.81 14.59
CA SER A 37 28.26 -7.79 15.62
C SER A 37 28.72 -6.43 15.08
N ASP A 38 27.98 -5.88 14.13
CA ASP A 38 28.05 -4.47 13.74
C ASP A 38 26.75 -3.80 14.17
N LYS A 39 26.86 -2.57 14.69
CA LYS A 39 25.76 -1.79 15.29
C LYS A 39 24.56 -1.55 14.35
N ASN A 40 24.68 -1.84 13.05
CA ASN A 40 23.64 -1.70 12.03
C ASN A 40 23.60 -2.96 11.14
N SER A 41 22.84 -3.99 11.55
CA SER A 41 22.69 -5.26 10.83
C SER A 41 21.89 -5.17 9.52
N ARG A 42 21.37 -3.99 9.17
CA ARG A 42 20.50 -3.75 8.00
C ARG A 42 21.18 -3.06 6.82
N ASP A 43 22.48 -2.81 6.89
CA ASP A 43 23.23 -2.26 5.76
C ASP A 43 23.24 -3.27 4.60
N GLY A 44 22.99 -2.78 3.38
CA GLY A 44 22.83 -3.64 2.21
C GLY A 44 21.76 -3.10 1.25
N TYR A 45 21.34 -3.96 0.33
CA TYR A 45 20.31 -3.62 -0.63
C TYR A 45 19.35 -4.79 -0.85
N SER A 46 18.12 -4.44 -1.24
CA SER A 46 17.15 -5.35 -1.82
C SER A 46 16.54 -4.65 -3.02
N LEU A 47 16.44 -5.33 -4.16
CA LEU A 47 15.78 -4.80 -5.35
C LEU A 47 14.97 -5.92 -5.99
N SER A 48 13.74 -5.59 -6.35
CA SER A 48 12.89 -6.42 -7.19
C SER A 48 12.24 -5.59 -8.29
N ILE A 49 12.24 -6.15 -9.49
CA ILE A 49 11.54 -5.59 -10.65
C ILE A 49 10.62 -6.69 -11.18
N GLY A 50 9.34 -6.39 -11.30
CA GLY A 50 8.35 -7.34 -11.76
C GLY A 50 7.40 -6.79 -12.79
N LEU A 51 6.72 -7.71 -13.46
CA LEU A 51 5.59 -7.43 -14.31
C LEU A 51 4.42 -8.26 -13.80
N GLY A 52 3.26 -7.65 -13.71
CA GLY A 52 2.07 -8.35 -13.27
C GLY A 52 0.80 -7.79 -13.86
N TYR A 53 -0.25 -8.59 -13.77
CA TYR A 53 -1.60 -8.14 -14.08
C TYR A 53 -2.31 -7.83 -12.76
N LEU A 54 -2.85 -6.61 -12.66
CA LEU A 54 -3.58 -6.13 -11.50
C LEU A 54 -5.01 -5.82 -11.92
N ASN A 55 -5.95 -6.12 -11.05
CA ASN A 55 -7.33 -5.65 -11.12
C ASN A 55 -7.62 -4.90 -9.83
N ILE A 56 -8.05 -3.65 -9.93
CA ILE A 56 -8.36 -2.82 -8.77
C ILE A 56 -9.76 -2.22 -8.97
N GLU A 57 -10.61 -2.38 -7.97
CA GLU A 57 -11.90 -1.72 -7.87
C GLU A 57 -11.81 -0.79 -6.65
N SER A 58 -11.87 0.53 -6.82
CA SER A 58 -11.71 1.48 -5.72
C SER A 58 -12.78 2.57 -5.75
N PRO A 59 -13.30 3.02 -4.59
CA PRO A 59 -14.11 4.24 -4.53
C PRO A 59 -13.32 5.51 -4.88
N ILE A 60 -12.01 5.53 -4.63
CA ILE A 60 -11.20 6.76 -4.59
C ILE A 60 -10.36 6.95 -5.86
N TYR A 61 -9.69 5.90 -6.36
CA TYR A 61 -8.73 6.05 -7.45
C TYR A 61 -9.40 6.25 -8.82
N ILE A 62 -8.88 7.22 -9.58
CA ILE A 62 -9.21 7.46 -11.00
C ILE A 62 -7.92 7.35 -11.80
N GLU A 63 -7.67 6.23 -12.45
CA GLU A 63 -6.86 6.21 -13.68
C GLU A 63 -7.60 5.36 -14.70
N GLU A 64 -7.70 5.80 -15.96
CA GLU A 64 -8.38 5.08 -17.05
C GLU A 64 -7.78 3.69 -17.39
N GLN A 65 -6.84 3.17 -16.59
CA GLN A 65 -6.27 1.81 -16.70
C GLN A 65 -5.99 1.22 -15.33
N VAL A 66 -7.03 1.10 -14.51
CA VAL A 66 -6.96 0.46 -13.19
C VAL A 66 -6.67 -1.05 -13.32
N ASP A 67 -7.25 -1.69 -14.34
CA ASP A 67 -7.02 -3.09 -14.68
C ASP A 67 -6.00 -3.22 -15.80
N GLY A 68 -4.93 -3.98 -15.59
CA GLY A 68 -3.97 -4.20 -16.65
C GLY A 68 -2.60 -4.65 -16.21
N LEU A 69 -1.70 -4.68 -17.20
CA LEU A 69 -0.29 -4.95 -16.97
C LEU A 69 0.36 -3.76 -16.28
N LYS A 70 1.04 -4.01 -15.16
CA LYS A 70 1.78 -3.01 -14.39
C LYS A 70 3.22 -3.47 -14.21
N LEU A 71 4.14 -2.52 -14.35
CA LEU A 71 5.51 -2.68 -13.92
C LEU A 71 5.56 -2.41 -12.42
N VAL A 72 6.12 -3.36 -11.67
CA VAL A 72 6.29 -3.28 -10.22
C VAL A 72 7.77 -3.12 -9.92
N ILE A 73 8.11 -2.12 -9.10
CA ILE A 73 9.49 -1.91 -8.65
C ILE A 73 9.45 -1.68 -7.15
N ASP A 74 10.24 -2.46 -6.43
CA ASP A 74 10.44 -2.30 -5.00
C ASP A 74 11.93 -2.42 -4.70
N GLY A 75 12.42 -1.55 -3.83
CA GLY A 75 13.82 -1.61 -3.48
C GLY A 75 14.17 -0.77 -2.28
N ARG A 76 15.24 -1.18 -1.61
CA ARG A 76 15.83 -0.45 -0.49
C ARG A 76 17.33 -0.52 -0.62
N TYR A 77 17.98 0.60 -0.36
CA TYR A 77 19.42 0.68 -0.17
C TYR A 77 19.69 1.33 1.18
N GLN A 78 20.55 0.71 2.00
CA GLN A 78 20.96 1.24 3.28
C GLN A 78 22.49 1.19 3.44
N TRP A 79 23.07 2.29 3.90
CA TRP A 79 24.49 2.40 4.21
C TRP A 79 24.71 3.25 5.46
N LYS A 80 25.38 2.68 6.47
CA LYS A 80 25.65 3.32 7.76
C LYS A 80 24.39 3.91 8.40
N GLY A 81 23.27 3.17 8.30
CA GLY A 81 21.96 3.60 8.82
C GLY A 81 21.17 4.55 7.92
N PHE A 82 21.80 5.28 6.99
CA PHE A 82 21.07 6.08 6.00
C PHE A 82 20.44 5.17 4.94
N PHE A 83 19.19 5.42 4.58
CA PHE A 83 18.50 4.60 3.59
C PHE A 83 17.60 5.39 2.65
N VAL A 84 17.33 4.78 1.49
CA VAL A 84 16.28 5.14 0.55
C VAL A 84 15.48 3.88 0.23
N GLU A 85 14.16 4.02 0.16
CA GLU A 85 13.18 2.97 -0.06
C GLU A 85 12.22 3.42 -1.17
N LEU A 86 12.12 2.58 -2.20
CA LEU A 86 11.12 2.65 -3.27
C LEU A 86 10.08 1.58 -2.97
N ALA A 87 8.84 1.99 -2.77
CA ALA A 87 7.73 1.09 -2.51
C ALA A 87 6.62 1.36 -3.55
N ASN A 88 6.56 0.52 -4.58
CA ASN A 88 5.49 0.52 -5.58
C ASN A 88 5.01 -0.91 -5.87
N ASP A 89 5.29 -1.84 -4.95
CA ASP A 89 4.72 -3.18 -4.99
C ASP A 89 3.43 -3.18 -4.17
N PRO A 90 2.26 -3.38 -4.81
CA PRO A 90 1.00 -3.45 -4.08
C PRO A 90 0.93 -4.63 -3.10
N ALA A 91 1.80 -5.63 -3.26
CA ALA A 91 2.00 -6.70 -2.28
C ALA A 91 2.74 -6.25 -1.01
N ARG A 92 3.24 -5.00 -0.96
CA ARG A 92 4.05 -4.44 0.13
C ARG A 92 3.46 -3.16 0.70
N ASP A 93 2.14 -3.09 0.78
CA ASP A 93 1.33 -1.90 1.14
C ASP A 93 1.72 -1.21 2.47
N LYS A 94 2.36 -1.93 3.38
CA LYS A 94 2.87 -1.35 4.63
C LYS A 94 4.01 -0.35 4.42
N ASN A 95 4.73 -0.39 3.31
CA ASN A 95 5.90 0.44 3.06
C ASN A 95 5.50 1.73 2.32
N LEU A 96 6.12 2.84 2.71
CA LEU A 96 5.98 4.12 2.01
C LEU A 96 7.29 4.40 1.27
N PRO A 97 7.25 4.98 0.06
CA PRO A 97 8.44 5.56 -0.56
C PRO A 97 9.06 6.57 0.40
N ALA A 98 10.31 6.34 0.80
CA ALA A 98 10.92 7.07 1.90
C ALA A 98 12.44 7.20 1.77
N ALA A 99 12.98 8.24 2.37
CA ALA A 99 14.39 8.34 2.71
C ALA A 99 14.52 8.58 4.22
N GLY A 100 15.57 8.07 4.85
CA GLY A 100 15.65 8.16 6.31
C GLY A 100 16.98 7.72 6.89
N TYR A 101 16.99 7.66 8.22
CA TYR A 101 18.12 7.21 9.01
C TYR A 101 17.63 6.25 10.11
N ASN A 102 18.12 5.02 10.06
CA ASN A 102 17.99 4.05 11.14
C ASN A 102 18.99 4.40 12.24
N PHE A 103 18.48 4.88 13.37
CA PHE A 103 19.31 5.32 14.51
C PHE A 103 19.36 4.27 15.63
N TYR A 104 18.50 3.26 15.56
CA TYR A 104 18.44 2.17 16.52
C TYR A 104 18.09 0.86 15.81
N SER A 105 18.90 -0.15 16.05
CA SER A 105 18.72 -1.50 15.52
C SER A 105 19.10 -2.52 16.59
N THR A 106 18.21 -3.48 16.79
CA THR A 106 18.37 -4.64 17.68
C THR A 106 17.89 -5.90 16.96
N GLU A 107 17.97 -7.05 17.62
CA GLU A 107 17.48 -8.32 17.09
C GLU A 107 16.01 -8.26 16.67
N HIS A 108 15.17 -7.56 17.45
CA HIS A 108 13.73 -7.51 17.21
C HIS A 108 13.23 -6.16 16.69
N TRP A 109 13.86 -5.05 17.07
CA TRP A 109 13.34 -3.71 16.79
C TRP A 109 14.30 -2.85 15.99
N ASN A 110 13.72 -2.10 15.06
CA ASN A 110 14.38 -1.05 14.30
C ASN A 110 13.59 0.25 14.42
N LEU A 111 14.27 1.35 14.70
CA LEU A 111 13.69 2.69 14.75
C LEU A 111 14.38 3.59 13.73
N ASP A 112 13.54 4.25 12.94
CA ASP A 112 13.96 5.12 11.85
C ASP A 112 13.36 6.51 12.06
N VAL A 113 14.11 7.54 11.67
CA VAL A 113 13.55 8.84 11.29
C VAL A 113 13.40 8.83 9.78
N ILE A 114 12.24 9.24 9.27
CA ILE A 114 11.90 9.14 7.84
C ILE A 114 11.30 10.44 7.29
N ALA A 115 11.60 10.72 6.04
CA ALA A 115 10.80 11.54 5.15
C ALA A 115 10.12 10.61 4.14
N ALA A 116 8.80 10.61 4.08
CA ALA A 116 8.01 9.65 3.31
C ALA A 116 6.89 10.32 2.53
N ALA A 117 6.57 9.77 1.35
CA ALA A 117 5.35 10.12 0.63
C ALA A 117 4.17 9.35 1.26
N ALA A 118 3.20 10.07 1.82
CA ALA A 118 2.08 9.46 2.55
C ALA A 118 0.85 9.24 1.66
N THR A 119 0.67 10.09 0.65
CA THR A 119 -0.44 10.03 -0.31
C THR A 119 0.05 10.32 -1.72
N GLY A 120 -0.65 9.75 -2.72
CA GLY A 120 -0.48 10.11 -4.13
C GLY A 120 -1.29 11.35 -4.51
N ARG A 121 -1.22 11.73 -5.78
CA ARG A 121 -2.07 12.80 -6.31
C ARG A 121 -3.50 12.32 -6.46
N THR A 122 -4.47 13.17 -6.11
CA THR A 122 -5.89 12.98 -6.41
C THR A 122 -6.32 14.05 -7.41
N GLU A 123 -7.04 13.68 -8.47
CA GLU A 123 -7.55 14.63 -9.46
C GLU A 123 -9.00 14.26 -9.80
N SER A 124 -9.88 15.25 -9.83
CA SER A 124 -11.29 15.12 -10.24
C SER A 124 -11.59 16.19 -11.29
N ASN A 125 -11.76 15.74 -12.53
CA ASN A 125 -12.06 16.61 -13.67
C ASN A 125 -13.56 16.52 -14.01
N TYR A 126 -14.22 17.66 -14.16
CA TYR A 126 -15.64 17.71 -14.45
C TYR A 126 -16.02 18.96 -15.25
N TYR A 127 -17.20 18.94 -15.86
CA TYR A 127 -17.70 20.06 -16.66
C TYR A 127 -18.94 20.68 -16.00
N VAL A 128 -18.90 22.00 -15.78
CA VAL A 128 -20.04 22.80 -15.30
C VAL A 128 -20.25 23.98 -16.21
N ASP A 129 -21.49 24.17 -16.67
CA ASP A 129 -21.88 25.31 -17.52
C ASP A 129 -20.96 25.50 -18.75
N GLY A 130 -20.48 24.39 -19.33
CA GLY A 130 -19.60 24.38 -20.49
C GLY A 130 -18.13 24.70 -20.22
N GLN A 131 -17.73 24.88 -18.96
CA GLN A 131 -16.34 25.07 -18.53
C GLN A 131 -15.81 23.80 -17.86
N ALA A 132 -14.58 23.42 -18.20
CA ALA A 132 -13.86 22.38 -17.49
C ALA A 132 -13.37 22.94 -16.14
N LYS A 133 -13.67 22.23 -15.06
CA LYS A 133 -13.15 22.46 -13.72
C LYS A 133 -12.38 21.24 -13.25
N GLN A 134 -11.41 21.49 -12.37
CA GLN A 134 -10.55 20.48 -11.78
C GLN A 134 -10.41 20.77 -10.29
N ILE A 135 -10.63 19.74 -9.46
CA ILE A 135 -10.29 19.74 -8.04
C ILE A 135 -9.23 18.67 -7.85
N SER A 136 -8.11 19.02 -7.21
CA SER A 136 -6.99 18.10 -7.07
C SER A 136 -6.25 18.27 -5.74
N GLY A 137 -5.89 17.15 -5.11
CA GLY A 137 -4.98 17.11 -3.98
C GLY A 137 -3.59 16.70 -4.44
N GLU A 138 -2.58 17.54 -4.20
CA GLU A 138 -1.20 17.21 -4.51
C GLU A 138 -0.64 16.12 -3.58
N PRO A 139 0.30 15.28 -4.04
CA PRO A 139 0.93 14.26 -3.20
C PRO A 139 1.54 14.87 -1.94
N THR A 140 1.24 14.30 -0.77
CA THR A 140 1.75 14.83 0.51
C THR A 140 3.00 14.10 0.98
N ARG A 141 3.95 14.87 1.51
CA ARG A 141 5.24 14.36 1.99
C ARG A 141 5.43 14.73 3.45
N GLY A 142 5.54 13.71 4.28
CA GLY A 142 5.65 13.85 5.72
C GLY A 142 7.03 13.51 6.24
N PHE A 143 7.40 14.10 7.38
CA PHE A 143 8.55 13.73 8.17
C PHE A 143 8.09 13.15 9.51
N GLY A 144 8.76 12.11 9.98
CA GLY A 144 8.44 11.52 11.26
C GLY A 144 9.24 10.27 11.59
N PHE A 145 8.59 9.32 12.25
CA PHE A 145 9.23 8.16 12.84
C PHE A 145 8.60 6.86 12.34
N ARG A 146 9.44 5.84 12.19
CA ARG A 146 9.00 4.47 11.94
C ARG A 146 9.62 3.52 12.96
N ALA A 147 8.79 2.64 13.51
CA ALA A 147 9.22 1.54 14.35
C ALA A 147 8.83 0.22 13.69
N GLN A 148 9.78 -0.70 13.53
CA GLN A 148 9.55 -2.00 12.92
C GLN A 148 10.05 -3.11 13.84
N GLY A 149 9.13 -3.96 14.29
CA GLY A 149 9.36 -5.14 15.11
C GLY A 149 9.28 -6.44 14.28
N SER A 150 10.14 -7.42 14.58
CA SER A 150 10.13 -8.74 13.94
C SER A 150 10.43 -9.86 14.94
N TRP A 151 9.61 -10.91 14.93
CA TRP A 151 9.77 -12.12 15.75
C TRP A 151 9.48 -13.37 14.94
N GLY A 152 10.53 -14.01 14.45
CA GLY A 152 10.43 -15.17 13.58
C GLY A 152 9.66 -14.82 12.30
N ASN A 153 8.40 -15.27 12.22
CA ASN A 153 7.54 -15.05 11.06
C ASN A 153 6.52 -13.92 11.26
N SER A 154 6.51 -13.26 12.41
CA SER A 154 5.59 -12.15 12.70
C SER A 154 6.29 -10.81 12.58
N ILE A 155 5.58 -9.82 12.04
CA ILE A 155 6.04 -8.44 11.97
C ILE A 155 5.02 -7.48 12.60
N VAL A 156 5.53 -6.39 13.14
CA VAL A 156 4.73 -5.21 13.50
C VAL A 156 5.44 -3.99 12.94
N GLN A 157 4.71 -3.06 12.32
CA GLN A 157 5.27 -1.79 11.87
C GLN A 157 4.35 -0.65 12.25
N MET A 158 4.94 0.41 12.79
CA MET A 158 4.26 1.65 13.13
C MET A 158 4.94 2.80 12.41
N VAL A 159 4.15 3.70 11.84
CA VAL A 159 4.63 4.96 11.26
C VAL A 159 3.81 6.09 11.86
N ALA A 160 4.47 7.21 12.19
CA ALA A 160 3.81 8.46 12.55
C ALA A 160 4.52 9.62 11.85
N LEU A 161 3.78 10.39 11.06
CA LEU A 161 4.25 11.59 10.36
C LEU A 161 3.50 12.80 10.94
N PRO A 162 4.05 13.48 11.94
CA PRO A 162 3.43 14.65 12.56
C PRO A 162 3.63 15.95 11.78
N TYR A 163 4.53 15.97 10.80
CA TYR A 163 4.83 17.17 10.02
C TYR A 163 4.76 16.86 8.54
N PHE A 164 4.05 17.68 7.79
CA PHE A 164 3.99 17.64 6.33
C PHE A 164 4.59 18.91 5.73
N HIS A 165 5.12 18.80 4.52
CA HIS A 165 5.65 19.97 3.82
C HIS A 165 4.53 20.89 3.34
N GLU A 166 3.37 20.32 3.04
CA GLU A 166 2.19 21.01 2.54
C GLU A 166 1.48 21.76 3.68
N ASP A 167 1.10 23.01 3.43
CA ASP A 167 0.37 23.82 4.40
C ASP A 167 -1.12 23.41 4.40
N PHE A 168 -1.52 22.55 5.32
CA PHE A 168 -2.93 22.28 5.62
C PHE A 168 -3.24 22.46 7.10
N ARG A 169 -4.47 22.86 7.44
CA ARG A 169 -4.88 23.10 8.84
C ARG A 169 -5.24 21.78 9.50
N SER A 170 -4.46 21.37 10.49
CA SER A 170 -4.78 20.21 11.32
C SER A 170 -4.91 20.60 12.78
N ASP A 171 -5.99 20.13 13.41
CA ASP A 171 -6.20 20.25 14.86
C ASP A 171 -5.56 19.06 15.63
N SER A 172 -4.84 18.17 14.93
CA SER A 172 -4.20 16.98 15.50
C SER A 172 -2.70 17.18 15.71
N ALA A 173 -2.15 16.51 16.72
CA ALA A 173 -0.69 16.44 16.94
C ALA A 173 0.02 15.51 15.94
N VAL A 174 -0.73 14.66 15.24
CA VAL A 174 -0.23 13.72 14.23
C VAL A 174 -1.18 13.72 13.05
N ASP A 175 -0.65 13.95 11.85
CA ASP A 175 -1.44 14.02 10.62
C ASP A 175 -1.61 12.69 9.92
N TYR A 176 -0.59 11.83 10.02
CA TYR A 176 -0.64 10.47 9.50
C TYR A 176 -0.06 9.51 10.52
N ALA A 177 -0.78 8.42 10.77
CA ALA A 177 -0.26 7.30 11.54
C ALA A 177 -0.69 5.97 10.89
N SER A 178 0.19 4.98 10.87
CA SER A 178 -0.17 3.63 10.44
C SER A 178 0.33 2.57 11.41
N LEU A 179 -0.45 1.50 11.55
CA LEU A 179 -0.11 0.29 12.27
C LEU A 179 -0.36 -0.90 11.35
N TRP A 180 0.67 -1.72 11.18
CA TRP A 180 0.62 -2.92 10.37
C TRP A 180 1.08 -4.10 11.21
N VAL A 181 0.34 -5.20 11.16
CA VAL A 181 0.69 -6.47 11.79
C VAL A 181 0.59 -7.58 10.77
N GLY A 182 1.60 -8.44 10.70
CA GLY A 182 1.65 -9.48 9.68
C GLY A 182 2.26 -10.77 10.20
N HIS A 183 1.93 -11.86 9.53
CA HIS A 183 2.49 -13.18 9.80
C HIS A 183 2.71 -13.95 8.50
N ARG A 184 3.80 -14.73 8.47
CA ARG A 184 4.17 -15.59 7.34
C ARG A 184 4.09 -17.06 7.71
N TRP A 185 3.44 -17.85 6.87
CA TRP A 185 3.41 -19.31 6.95
C TRP A 185 4.15 -19.90 5.76
N GLN A 186 5.10 -20.80 6.05
CA GLN A 186 5.75 -21.60 5.02
C GLN A 186 5.01 -22.93 4.84
N ILE A 187 4.46 -23.16 3.65
CA ILE A 187 3.77 -24.38 3.28
C ILE A 187 4.52 -25.02 2.12
N ARG A 188 5.48 -25.90 2.44
CA ARG A 188 6.45 -26.46 1.48
C ARG A 188 7.24 -25.33 0.80
N ASN A 189 7.08 -25.17 -0.51
CA ASN A 189 7.77 -24.15 -1.33
C ASN A 189 6.92 -22.87 -1.48
N TRP A 190 5.74 -22.83 -0.88
CA TRP A 190 4.88 -21.66 -0.90
C TRP A 190 5.04 -20.87 0.40
N SER A 191 5.23 -19.56 0.28
CA SER A 191 5.16 -18.62 1.39
C SER A 191 3.81 -17.91 1.33
N LEU A 192 2.96 -18.15 2.32
CA LEU A 192 1.70 -17.44 2.52
C LEU A 192 1.94 -16.33 3.55
N ASN A 193 1.59 -15.10 3.20
CA ASN A 193 1.69 -13.95 4.08
C ASN A 193 0.29 -13.36 4.30
N GLY A 194 -0.03 -13.06 5.56
CA GLY A 194 -1.21 -12.30 5.93
C GLY A 194 -0.79 -11.00 6.61
N LEU A 195 -1.45 -9.91 6.25
CA LEU A 195 -1.14 -8.58 6.75
C LEU A 195 -2.44 -7.81 7.02
N LEU A 196 -2.53 -7.19 8.19
CA LEU A 196 -3.62 -6.30 8.59
C LEU A 196 -3.04 -4.91 8.87
N GLY A 197 -3.73 -3.88 8.39
CA GLY A 197 -3.32 -2.49 8.50
C GLY A 197 -4.43 -1.60 9.01
N ALA A 198 -4.05 -0.57 9.77
CA ALA A 198 -4.90 0.57 10.08
C ALA A 198 -4.11 1.84 9.78
N VAL A 199 -4.71 2.78 9.04
CA VAL A 199 -4.09 4.04 8.65
C VAL A 199 -4.99 5.19 9.07
N TYR A 200 -4.56 5.95 10.07
CA TYR A 200 -5.20 7.18 10.53
C TYR A 200 -4.71 8.38 9.71
N LYS A 201 -5.64 9.27 9.36
CA LYS A 201 -5.40 10.55 8.70
C LYS A 201 -6.17 11.65 9.44
N SER A 202 -5.51 12.77 9.72
CA SER A 202 -6.15 13.95 10.34
C SER A 202 -7.19 14.57 9.42
N SER A 203 -8.05 15.43 9.98
CA SER A 203 -9.01 16.20 9.18
C SER A 203 -8.30 17.07 8.15
N GLY A 204 -7.23 17.76 8.53
CA GLY A 204 -6.45 18.59 7.61
C GLY A 204 -5.85 17.80 6.44
N LEU A 205 -5.30 16.62 6.71
CA LEU A 205 -4.76 15.77 5.65
C LEU A 205 -5.85 15.22 4.73
N LEU A 206 -7.03 14.89 5.27
CA LEU A 206 -8.17 14.46 4.46
C LEU A 206 -8.78 15.62 3.67
N ASP A 207 -8.84 16.81 4.24
CA ASP A 207 -9.36 18.03 3.61
C ASP A 207 -8.52 18.42 2.40
N HIS A 208 -7.19 18.35 2.54
CA HIS A 208 -6.25 18.57 1.43
C HIS A 208 -6.48 17.66 0.21
N HIS A 209 -7.04 16.45 0.40
CA HIS A 209 -7.26 15.48 -0.69
C HIS A 209 -8.71 15.34 -1.15
N TYR A 210 -9.66 15.53 -0.23
CA TYR A 210 -11.08 15.19 -0.42
C TYR A 210 -12.02 16.32 0.02
N GLY A 211 -11.49 17.40 0.55
CA GLY A 211 -12.24 18.62 0.85
C GLY A 211 -12.70 19.32 -0.41
N VAL A 212 -13.73 20.15 -0.25
CA VAL A 212 -14.22 21.06 -1.28
C VAL A 212 -14.42 22.40 -0.60
N THR A 213 -13.62 23.39 -0.95
CA THR A 213 -13.74 24.74 -0.40
C THR A 213 -15.00 25.45 -0.90
N GLU A 214 -15.43 26.50 -0.21
CA GLU A 214 -16.58 27.32 -0.65
C GLU A 214 -16.37 27.98 -2.02
N ASP A 215 -15.12 28.28 -2.39
CA ASP A 215 -14.77 28.85 -3.70
C ASP A 215 -14.78 27.80 -4.82
N GLU A 216 -14.49 26.53 -4.48
CA GLU A 216 -14.58 25.40 -5.41
C GLU A 216 -16.02 24.89 -5.58
N ALA A 217 -16.83 25.04 -4.52
CA ALA A 217 -18.22 24.63 -4.49
C ALA A 217 -19.04 25.29 -5.61
N ASP A 218 -19.93 24.50 -6.21
CA ASP A 218 -20.81 24.94 -7.27
C ASP A 218 -22.13 24.14 -7.29
N LYS A 219 -22.81 24.11 -8.44
CA LYS A 219 -24.09 23.40 -8.58
C LYS A 219 -23.95 21.88 -8.53
N ILE A 220 -22.74 21.34 -8.74
CA ILE A 220 -22.44 19.90 -8.73
C ILE A 220 -21.86 19.49 -7.38
N PHE A 221 -20.84 20.21 -6.90
CA PHE A 221 -20.21 19.90 -5.61
C PHE A 221 -20.57 20.91 -4.54
N ARG A 222 -21.08 20.42 -3.42
CA ARG A 222 -21.23 21.22 -2.20
C ARG A 222 -19.88 21.38 -1.51
N ALA A 223 -19.69 22.48 -0.79
CA ALA A 223 -18.57 22.62 0.14
C ALA A 223 -18.59 21.46 1.15
N TYR A 224 -17.41 20.96 1.49
CA TYR A 224 -17.23 19.80 2.34
C TYR A 224 -15.88 19.87 3.05
N GLU A 225 -15.92 19.81 4.39
CA GLU A 225 -14.75 19.72 5.25
C GLU A 225 -14.78 18.35 5.95
N PRO A 226 -13.88 17.41 5.60
CA PRO A 226 -13.84 16.09 6.22
C PRO A 226 -13.34 16.16 7.67
N SER A 227 -13.92 15.29 8.50
CA SER A 227 -13.34 14.98 9.81
C SER A 227 -12.12 14.05 9.66
N SER A 228 -11.40 13.77 10.75
CA SER A 228 -10.33 12.75 10.72
C SER A 228 -10.89 11.35 10.51
N GLY A 229 -10.12 10.44 9.91
CA GLY A 229 -10.58 9.10 9.57
C GLY A 229 -9.50 8.03 9.69
N THR A 230 -9.94 6.78 9.86
CA THR A 230 -9.06 5.61 9.85
C THR A 230 -9.51 4.62 8.79
N ASP A 231 -8.59 4.26 7.91
CA ASP A 231 -8.78 3.21 6.91
C ASP A 231 -8.26 1.88 7.46
N TYR A 232 -8.92 0.77 7.08
CA TYR A 232 -8.54 -0.57 7.49
C TYR A 232 -8.26 -1.44 6.27
N THR A 233 -7.12 -2.12 6.28
CA THR A 233 -6.68 -2.97 5.17
C THR A 233 -6.46 -4.40 5.64
N ALA A 234 -6.95 -5.35 4.85
CA ALA A 234 -6.59 -6.75 4.94
C ALA A 234 -5.93 -7.18 3.63
N HIS A 235 -4.76 -7.79 3.75
CA HIS A 235 -3.94 -8.22 2.64
C HIS A 235 -3.51 -9.67 2.85
N ILE A 236 -3.62 -10.48 1.81
CA ILE A 236 -3.11 -11.84 1.77
C ILE A 236 -2.35 -12.05 0.46
N ASP A 237 -1.14 -12.58 0.56
CA ASP A 237 -0.34 -12.93 -0.60
C ASP A 237 0.28 -14.32 -0.48
N LEU A 238 0.42 -14.95 -1.63
CA LEU A 238 0.99 -16.27 -1.78
C LEU A 238 2.13 -16.16 -2.79
N SER A 239 3.31 -16.60 -2.40
CA SER A 239 4.51 -16.50 -3.24
C SER A 239 5.22 -17.84 -3.40
N TYR A 240 5.78 -18.06 -4.59
CA TYR A 240 6.48 -19.28 -4.99
C TYR A 240 7.77 -18.94 -5.74
N PRO A 241 8.95 -19.40 -5.29
CA PRO A 241 10.19 -19.21 -6.01
C PRO A 241 10.22 -20.13 -7.23
N VAL A 242 10.01 -19.57 -8.42
CA VAL A 242 10.09 -20.29 -9.70
C VAL A 242 11.54 -20.65 -10.03
N SER A 243 12.46 -19.75 -9.71
CA SER A 243 13.90 -19.96 -9.80
C SER A 243 14.61 -19.13 -8.72
N LYS A 244 15.95 -19.19 -8.68
CA LYS A 244 16.76 -18.42 -7.72
C LYS A 244 16.44 -16.92 -7.71
N ASN A 245 16.08 -16.35 -8.85
CA ASN A 245 15.85 -14.92 -8.99
C ASN A 245 14.43 -14.59 -9.46
N ILE A 246 13.54 -15.58 -9.63
CA ILE A 246 12.18 -15.34 -10.12
C ILE A 246 11.18 -15.79 -9.07
N LEU A 247 10.39 -14.84 -8.58
CA LEU A 247 9.32 -15.05 -7.62
C LEU A 247 7.98 -14.86 -8.33
N PHE A 248 7.16 -15.90 -8.32
CA PHE A 248 5.75 -15.80 -8.69
C PHE A 248 4.95 -15.40 -7.45
N GLN A 249 4.01 -14.47 -7.59
CA GLN A 249 3.18 -14.01 -6.49
C GLN A 249 1.74 -13.81 -6.94
N ILE A 250 0.80 -14.16 -6.07
CA ILE A 250 -0.61 -13.83 -6.18
C ILE A 250 -1.00 -13.14 -4.90
N TYR A 251 -1.78 -12.07 -4.98
CA TYR A 251 -2.28 -11.41 -3.78
C TYR A 251 -3.72 -10.92 -3.96
N SER A 252 -4.36 -10.72 -2.82
CA SER A 252 -5.67 -10.06 -2.70
C SER A 252 -5.62 -9.07 -1.56
N ARG A 253 -6.11 -7.86 -1.82
CA ARG A 253 -6.16 -6.76 -0.87
C ARG A 253 -7.57 -6.21 -0.79
N HIS A 254 -7.99 -5.87 0.42
CA HIS A 254 -9.27 -5.24 0.70
C HIS A 254 -9.05 -4.07 1.64
N THR A 255 -9.45 -2.88 1.21
CA THR A 255 -9.37 -1.67 2.03
C THR A 255 -10.76 -1.10 2.24
N GLN A 256 -11.12 -0.88 3.51
CA GLN A 256 -12.27 -0.11 3.91
C GLN A 256 -11.78 1.29 4.27
N TYR A 257 -12.18 2.27 3.46
CA TYR A 257 -11.92 3.67 3.73
C TYR A 257 -12.84 4.21 4.82
N SER A 258 -12.36 5.22 5.52
CA SER A 258 -13.15 6.00 6.47
C SER A 258 -14.31 6.73 5.81
N ASP A 259 -15.43 6.85 6.54
CA ASP A 259 -16.60 7.60 6.08
C ASP A 259 -16.25 9.06 5.78
N ALA A 260 -15.33 9.65 6.55
CA ALA A 260 -14.82 11.00 6.30
C ALA A 260 -14.22 11.19 4.89
N ALA A 261 -13.60 10.15 4.32
CA ALA A 261 -13.18 10.17 2.93
C ALA A 261 -14.36 9.88 1.98
N LEU A 262 -15.15 8.84 2.26
CA LEU A 262 -16.21 8.36 1.37
C LEU A 262 -17.39 9.33 1.21
N ASP A 263 -17.66 10.16 2.22
CA ASP A 263 -18.71 11.19 2.24
C ASP A 263 -18.30 12.46 1.47
N SER A 264 -17.07 12.52 0.96
CA SER A 264 -16.64 13.59 0.07
C SER A 264 -17.55 13.65 -1.16
N PRO A 265 -18.11 14.82 -1.50
CA PRO A 265 -18.92 14.99 -2.71
C PRO A 265 -18.22 14.51 -3.98
N LEU A 266 -16.88 14.62 -4.04
CA LEU A 266 -16.05 14.12 -5.13
C LEU A 266 -16.20 12.60 -5.29
N ILE A 267 -16.13 11.86 -4.18
CA ILE A 267 -16.21 10.40 -4.16
C ILE A 267 -17.65 9.93 -4.29
N GLU A 268 -18.61 10.56 -3.62
CA GLU A 268 -20.05 10.23 -3.73
C GLU A 268 -20.54 10.33 -5.18
N LEU A 269 -20.17 11.41 -5.88
CA LEU A 269 -20.58 11.62 -7.26
C LEU A 269 -19.95 10.57 -8.17
N ALA A 270 -18.65 10.31 -8.00
CA ALA A 270 -17.94 9.32 -8.79
C ALA A 270 -18.54 7.91 -8.58
N ARG A 271 -18.89 7.54 -7.35
CA ARG A 271 -19.62 6.30 -7.05
C ARG A 271 -20.97 6.24 -7.76
N LYS A 272 -21.73 7.32 -7.73
CA LYS A 272 -23.07 7.37 -8.33
C LYS A 272 -23.04 7.30 -9.86
N TRP A 273 -22.09 7.96 -10.50
CA TRP A 273 -22.05 8.11 -11.96
C TRP A 273 -21.21 7.05 -12.66
N GLU A 274 -20.13 6.60 -12.02
CA GLU A 274 -19.23 5.58 -12.59
C GLU A 274 -19.46 4.19 -11.99
N GLY A 275 -20.37 4.06 -11.01
CA GLY A 275 -20.71 2.78 -10.40
C GLY A 275 -19.60 2.20 -9.51
N ARG A 276 -18.77 3.06 -8.92
CA ARG A 276 -17.63 2.64 -8.07
C ARG A 276 -18.09 1.89 -6.82
N PRO A 277 -17.32 0.89 -6.34
CA PRO A 277 -17.67 0.11 -5.17
C PRO A 277 -17.60 0.95 -3.88
N GLU A 278 -18.14 0.42 -2.78
CA GLU A 278 -18.05 1.06 -1.45
C GLU A 278 -16.72 0.77 -0.74
N ARG A 279 -15.98 -0.24 -1.21
CA ARG A 279 -14.73 -0.70 -0.62
C ARG A 279 -13.75 -0.96 -1.74
N GLU A 280 -12.48 -0.78 -1.44
CA GLU A 280 -11.44 -1.15 -2.39
C GLU A 280 -11.20 -2.66 -2.35
N ARG A 281 -11.06 -3.23 -3.53
CA ARG A 281 -10.64 -4.60 -3.75
C ARG A 281 -9.57 -4.58 -4.80
N GLU A 282 -8.50 -5.30 -4.53
CA GLU A 282 -7.44 -5.48 -5.49
C GLU A 282 -7.04 -6.94 -5.52
N PHE A 283 -6.80 -7.43 -6.72
CA PHE A 283 -6.25 -8.73 -6.98
C PHE A 283 -5.11 -8.59 -7.98
N GLY A 284 -4.00 -9.26 -7.72
CA GLY A 284 -2.86 -9.20 -8.62
C GLY A 284 -2.13 -10.52 -8.75
N ILE A 285 -1.55 -10.72 -9.92
CA ILE A 285 -0.63 -11.81 -10.23
C ILE A 285 0.65 -11.18 -10.76
N LEU A 286 1.77 -11.42 -10.09
CA LEU A 286 3.05 -10.80 -10.35
C LEU A 286 4.12 -11.87 -10.64
N LEU A 287 5.05 -11.52 -11.52
CA LEU A 287 6.32 -12.22 -11.68
C LEU A 287 7.45 -11.22 -11.42
N ASN A 288 8.16 -11.41 -10.31
CA ASN A 288 9.20 -10.52 -9.84
C ASN A 288 10.59 -11.14 -10.08
N TYR A 289 11.49 -10.40 -10.70
CA TYR A 289 12.91 -10.68 -10.69
C TYR A 289 13.57 -10.04 -9.47
N VAL A 290 14.23 -10.83 -8.63
CA VAL A 290 14.88 -10.40 -7.38
C VAL A 290 16.40 -10.47 -7.55
N PHE A 291 17.09 -9.37 -7.22
CA PHE A 291 18.54 -9.18 -7.37
C PHE A 291 19.32 -9.56 -6.10
#